data_AF-A0A128A2S7-F1
#
_entry.id   AF-A0A128A2S7-F1
#
_cell.length_a   1.000
_cell.length_b   1.000
_cell.length_c   1.000
_cell.angle_alpha   90.00
_cell.angle_beta   90.00
_cell.angle_gamma   90.00
#
_symmetry.space_group_name_H-M   'P 1'
#
loop_
_entity.id
_entity.type
_entity.pdbx_description
1 polymer ?
#
loop_
_entity_poly.entity_id
_entity_poly.type
_entity_poly.pdbx_seq_one_letter_code
_entity_poly.pdbx_strand_id
1 'polypeptide(L)' 'MSQWDDEFVRMVDNFVVETKDPRVLQEISDLDRESQLLGISFYDMYCVVLQDVKGHQTLVAEFKTYMSLKKAKSVF' A
#
# COMPACT_ATOMS: atom_id res chain seq x y z
N MET A 1 0.18 18.74 5.05
CA MET A 1 -0.27 17.58 4.27
C MET A 1 -1.71 17.82 3.86
N SER A 2 -2.06 17.44 2.64
CA SER A 2 -3.43 17.50 2.13
C SER A 2 -4.29 16.46 2.85
N GLN A 3 -5.59 16.70 3.00
CA GLN A 3 -6.54 15.71 3.52
C GLN A 3 -6.46 14.38 2.75
N TRP A 4 -6.16 14.45 1.46
CA TRP A 4 -5.97 13.28 0.60
C TRP A 4 -4.72 12.46 0.96
N ASP A 5 -3.67 13.11 1.45
CA ASP A 5 -2.43 12.44 1.88
C ASP A 5 -2.70 11.66 3.17
N ASP A 6 -3.41 12.27 4.12
CA ASP A 6 -3.75 11.64 5.40
C ASP A 6 -4.70 10.44 5.22
N GLU A 7 -5.67 10.54 4.31
CA GLU A 7 -6.55 9.42 3.96
C GLU A 7 -5.80 8.27 3.30
N PHE A 8 -4.84 8.60 2.42
CA PHE A 8 -3.99 7.61 1.78
C PHE A 8 -3.10 6.88 2.79
N VAL A 9 -2.40 7.62 3.66
CA VAL A 9 -1.56 7.08 4.73
C VAL A 9 -2.38 6.12 5.60
N ARG A 10 -3.54 6.57 6.07
CA ARG A 10 -4.43 5.74 6.89
C ARG A 10 -4.93 4.50 6.15
N MET A 11 -5.18 4.60 4.86
CA MET A 11 -5.63 3.47 4.05
C MET A 11 -4.54 2.41 3.90
N VAL A 12 -3.31 2.84 3.62
CA VAL A 12 -2.14 1.97 3.54
C VAL A 12 -1.87 1.32 4.89
N ASP A 13 -1.88 2.08 5.99
CA ASP A 13 -1.70 1.53 7.35
C ASP A 13 -2.72 0.43 7.66
N ASN A 14 -4.01 0.71 7.39
CA ASN A 14 -5.05 -0.29 7.60
C ASN A 14 -4.84 -1.53 6.72
N PHE A 15 -4.41 -1.36 5.48
CA PHE A 15 -4.10 -2.49 4.60
C PHE A 15 -2.96 -3.34 5.18
N VAL A 16 -1.85 -2.73 5.60
CA VAL A 16 -0.71 -3.45 6.18
C VAL A 16 -1.13 -4.26 7.41
N VAL A 17 -1.97 -3.68 8.27
CA VAL A 17 -2.47 -4.34 9.49
C VAL A 17 -3.48 -5.46 9.17
N GLU A 18 -4.38 -5.24 8.22
CA GLU A 18 -5.44 -6.18 7.86
C GLU A 18 -4.93 -7.33 6.98
N THR A 19 -3.88 -7.12 6.19
CA THR A 19 -3.33 -8.16 5.31
C THR A 19 -2.79 -9.32 6.13
N LYS A 20 -3.13 -10.55 5.70
CA LYS A 20 -2.67 -11.80 6.32
C LYS A 20 -1.86 -12.65 5.35
N ASP A 21 -1.67 -12.20 4.10
CA ASP A 21 -0.84 -12.91 3.14
C ASP A 21 0.64 -12.64 3.43
N PRO A 22 1.43 -13.66 3.80
CA PRO A 22 2.84 -13.48 4.12
C PRO A 22 3.67 -12.99 2.92
N ARG A 23 3.24 -13.24 1.68
CA ARG A 23 3.94 -12.78 0.47
C ARG A 23 3.83 -11.27 0.33
N VAL A 24 2.63 -10.75 0.56
CA VAL A 24 2.35 -9.30 0.53
C VAL A 24 3.11 -8.60 1.66
N LEU A 25 3.11 -9.18 2.87
CA LEU A 25 3.86 -8.65 4.01
C LEU A 25 5.38 -8.62 3.74
N GLN A 26 5.91 -9.65 3.07
CA GLN A 26 7.32 -9.66 2.67
C GLN A 26 7.62 -8.55 1.67
N GLU A 27 6.79 -8.37 0.63
CA GLU A 27 6.96 -7.28 -0.33
C GLU A 27 6.89 -5.90 0.33
N ILE A 28 5.96 -5.69 1.27
CA ILE A 28 5.88 -4.44 2.06
C ILE A 28 7.17 -4.22 2.85
N SER A 29 7.69 -5.26 3.50
CA SER A 29 8.93 -5.18 4.26
C SER A 29 10.14 -4.88 3.38
N ASP A 30 10.18 -5.45 2.18
CA ASP A 30 11.26 -5.20 1.22
C ASP A 30 11.20 -3.73 0.73
N LEU A 31 10.01 -3.22 0.44
CA LEU A 31 9.79 -1.82 0.07
C LEU A 31 10.14 -0.83 1.18
N ASP A 32 9.80 -1.15 2.43
CA ASP A 32 10.23 -0.33 3.58
C ASP A 32 11.75 -0.26 3.66
N ARG A 33 12.43 -1.40 3.54
CA ARG A 33 13.90 -1.43 3.52
C ARG A 33 14.48 -0.63 2.36
N GLU A 34 13.92 -0.74 1.17
CA GLU A 34 14.36 0.02 0.01
C GLU A 34 14.14 1.53 0.18
N SER A 35 12.99 1.93 0.74
CA SER A 35 12.71 3.35 1.02
C SER A 35 13.74 3.96 1.99
N GLN A 36 14.13 3.21 3.02
CA GLN A 36 15.16 3.61 3.97
C GLN A 36 16.53 3.75 3.30
N LEU A 37 16.90 2.83 2.40
CA LEU A 37 18.15 2.90 1.64
C LEU A 37 18.19 4.10 0.68
N LEU A 38 17.04 4.47 0.11
CA LEU A 38 16.90 5.62 -0.79
C LEU A 38 16.70 6.95 -0.04
N GLY A 39 16.47 6.90 1.29
CA GLY A 39 16.21 8.08 2.11
C GLY A 39 14.87 8.76 1.81
N ILE A 40 13.89 8.02 1.29
CA ILE A 40 12.53 8.50 1.01
C ILE A 40 11.54 7.90 2.00
N SER A 41 10.34 8.47 2.10
CA SER A 41 9.31 7.87 2.95
C SER A 41 8.78 6.57 2.34
N PHE A 42 8.35 5.66 3.22
CA PHE A 42 7.66 4.44 2.79
C PHE A 42 6.44 4.76 1.90
N TYR A 43 5.66 5.79 2.23
CA TYR A 43 4.47 6.16 1.47
C TYR A 43 4.82 6.71 0.07
N ASP A 44 5.92 7.45 -0.08
CA ASP A 44 6.41 7.88 -1.39
C ASP A 44 6.82 6.68 -2.25
N MET A 45 7.54 5.72 -1.66
CA MET A 45 7.91 4.48 -2.32
C MET A 45 6.68 3.67 -2.74
N TYR A 46 5.70 3.56 -1.83
CA TYR A 46 4.45 2.86 -2.09
C TYR A 46 3.67 3.52 -3.24
N CYS A 47 3.63 4.85 -3.31
CA CYS A 47 3.05 5.58 -4.44
C CYS A 47 3.74 5.23 -5.78
N VAL A 48 5.07 5.14 -5.80
CA VAL A 48 5.82 4.73 -7.00
C VAL A 48 5.44 3.31 -7.43
N VAL A 49 5.36 2.38 -6.48
CA VAL A 49 4.96 0.98 -6.75
C VAL A 49 3.52 0.88 -7.29
N LEU A 50 2.60 1.68 -6.76
CA LEU A 50 1.22 1.72 -7.27
C LEU A 50 1.13 2.25 -8.70
N GLN A 51 2.08 3.08 -9.13
CA GLN A 51 2.17 3.63 -10.49
C GLN A 51 2.93 2.69 -11.44
N ASP A 52 3.94 1.96 -10.94
CA ASP A 52 4.72 1.00 -11.72
C ASP A 52 4.06 -0.39 -11.74
N VAL A 53 3.14 -0.57 -12.69
CA VAL A 53 2.34 -1.80 -12.87
C VAL A 53 3.17 -3.03 -13.28
N LYS A 54 4.49 -2.89 -13.51
CA LYS A 54 5.37 -4.00 -13.89
C LYS A 54 6.04 -4.69 -12.70
N GLY A 55 6.24 -3.99 -11.58
CA GLY A 55 6.76 -4.54 -10.32
C GLY A 55 5.64 -4.85 -9.32
N HIS A 56 5.88 -5.75 -8.36
CA HIS A 56 5.02 -5.97 -7.19
C HIS A 56 3.54 -6.24 -7.50
N GLN A 57 3.29 -7.02 -8.56
CA GLN A 57 1.92 -7.27 -9.06
C GLN A 57 1.00 -7.87 -8.00
N THR A 58 1.53 -8.70 -7.10
CA THR A 58 0.76 -9.31 -6.02
C THR A 58 0.36 -8.27 -4.97
N LEU A 59 1.30 -7.45 -4.49
CA LEU A 59 0.99 -6.33 -3.60
C LEU A 59 -0.04 -5.37 -4.19
N VAL A 60 0.16 -4.94 -5.45
CA VAL A 60 -0.73 -4.00 -6.12
C VAL A 60 -2.12 -4.61 -6.33
N ALA A 61 -2.21 -5.89 -6.70
CA ALA A 61 -3.50 -6.57 -6.88
C ALA A 61 -4.25 -6.71 -5.54
N GLU A 62 -3.57 -7.12 -4.48
CA GLU A 62 -4.18 -7.26 -3.15
C GLU A 62 -4.62 -5.90 -2.60
N PHE A 63 -3.82 -4.85 -2.78
CA PHE A 63 -4.18 -3.50 -2.37
C PHE A 63 -5.39 -2.96 -3.14
N LYS A 64 -5.48 -3.21 -4.46
CA LYS A 64 -6.65 -2.85 -5.28
C LYS A 64 -7.91 -3.61 -4.86
N THR A 65 -7.77 -4.89 -4.53
CA THR A 65 -8.86 -5.72 -4.00
C THR A 65 -9.34 -5.16 -2.66
N TYR A 66 -8.41 -4.86 -1.76
CA TYR A 66 -8.70 -4.25 -0.46
C TYR A 66 -9.44 -2.91 -0.60
N MET A 67 -8.97 -2.01 -1.47
CA MET A 67 -9.67 -0.75 -1.77
C MET A 67 -11.10 -0.98 -2.27
N SER A 68 -11.27 -1.94 -3.20
CA SER A 68 -12.58 -2.26 -3.78
C SER A 68 -13.56 -2.78 -2.72
N LEU A 69 -13.07 -3.61 -1.79
CA LEU A 69 -13.87 -4.14 -0.67
C LEU A 69 -14.24 -3.05 0.34
N LYS A 70 -13.33 -2.13 0.69
CA LYS A 70 -13.63 -1.00 1.59
C LYS A 70 -14.61 -0.02 0.95
N LYS A 71 -14.47 0.25 -0.35
CA LYS A 71 -15.43 1.07 -1.11
C LYS A 71 -16.81 0.42 -1.17
N ALA A 72 -16.88 -0.90 -1.36
CA ALA A 72 -18.14 -1.64 -1.35
C ALA A 72 -18.84 -1.64 0.03
N LYS A 73 -18.08 -1.66 1.13
CA LYS A 73 -18.62 -1.55 2.50
C LYS A 73 -19.16 -0.18 2.86
N SER A 74 -18.81 0.88 2.13
CA SER A 74 -19.28 2.24 2.38
C SER A 74 -20.67 2.54 1.79
N VAL A 75 -21.32 1.55 1.16
CA VAL A 75 -22.66 1.67 0.54
C VAL A 75 -23.67 0.81 1.29
N PHE A 76 -23.81 0.98 2.61
CA PHE A 76 -24.94 0.51 3.40
C PHE A 76 -25.16 1.42 4.60
#